data_AF-A0AAJ6XR95-F1
#
_entry.id   AF-A0AAJ6XR95-F1
#
_cell.length_a   1.000
_cell.length_b   1.000
_cell.length_c   1.000
_cell.angle_alpha   90.00
_cell.angle_beta   90.00
_cell.angle_gamma   90.00
#
_symmetry.space_group_name_H-M   'P 1'
#
loop_
_entity.id
_entity.type
_entity.pdbx_description
1 polymer ?
#
loop_
_entity_poly.entity_id
_entity_poly.type
_entity_poly.pdbx_seq_one_letter_code
_entity_poly.pdbx_strand_id
1 'polypeptide(L)'
;MGFGRERTAYCYFAVAASTSLPQDSEIRMMVAKSAIVITVADDFYDMEGSLDDLEKITDAVQRWDAKGLSGHSKTIFDALDSLVNELARKYSRQHGTDKTNSLRDVWSETFASWFTEAKWS
;
A
#
# COMPACT_ATOMS: atom_id res chain seq x y z
N MET A 1 9.02 -10.84 4.30
CA MET A 1 9.26 -10.23 5.61
C MET A 1 9.11 -11.19 6.80
N GLY A 2 8.86 -12.49 6.63
CA GLY A 2 8.78 -13.42 7.79
C GLY A 2 7.47 -13.34 8.59
N PHE A 3 6.94 -12.14 8.83
CA PHE A 3 5.66 -11.91 9.53
C PHE A 3 4.45 -11.77 8.59
N GLY A 4 4.62 -11.18 7.41
CA GLY A 4 3.52 -10.97 6.46
C GLY A 4 3.03 -12.27 5.84
N ARG A 5 1.72 -12.52 5.87
CA ARG A 5 1.11 -13.69 5.24
C ARG A 5 1.21 -13.57 3.72
N GLU A 6 1.73 -14.61 3.06
CA GLU A 6 1.73 -14.66 1.61
C GLU A 6 0.28 -14.87 1.09
N ARG A 7 -0.35 -13.79 0.64
CA ARG A 7 -1.72 -13.80 0.09
C ARG A 7 -1.77 -13.52 -1.41
N THR A 8 -0.65 -13.60 -2.12
CA THR A 8 -0.54 -13.29 -3.56
C THR A 8 -1.61 -13.98 -4.40
N ALA A 9 -1.80 -15.30 -4.22
CA ALA A 9 -2.80 -16.07 -4.95
C ALA A 9 -4.24 -15.67 -4.60
N TYR A 10 -4.52 -15.38 -3.32
CA TYR A 10 -5.82 -14.95 -2.85
C TYR A 10 -6.18 -13.56 -3.39
N CYS A 11 -5.24 -12.62 -3.30
CA CYS A 11 -5.42 -11.25 -3.81
C CYS A 11 -5.69 -11.27 -5.32
N TYR A 12 -4.91 -12.04 -6.08
CA TYR A 12 -5.13 -12.19 -7.51
C TYR A 12 -6.48 -12.83 -7.81
N PHE A 13 -6.86 -13.90 -7.09
CA PHE A 13 -8.15 -14.57 -7.27
C PHE A 13 -9.35 -13.64 -7.00
N ALA A 14 -9.35 -12.92 -5.87
CA ALA A 14 -10.43 -12.01 -5.50
C ALA A 14 -10.64 -10.91 -6.55
N VAL A 15 -9.54 -10.38 -7.07
CA VAL A 15 -9.56 -9.34 -8.11
C VAL A 15 -10.03 -9.91 -9.45
N ALA A 16 -9.51 -11.07 -9.86
CA ALA A 16 -9.91 -11.74 -11.09
C ALA A 16 -11.39 -12.15 -11.10
N ALA A 17 -11.92 -12.56 -9.94
CA ALA A 17 -13.34 -12.85 -9.78
C ALA A 17 -14.22 -11.59 -9.93
N SER A 18 -13.73 -10.43 -9.50
CA SER A 18 -14.49 -9.17 -9.50
C SER A 18 -14.38 -8.39 -10.83
N THR A 19 -13.36 -8.66 -11.64
CA THR A 19 -13.10 -8.00 -12.93
C THR A 19 -12.71 -9.02 -14.00
N SER A 20 -13.72 -9.75 -14.49
CA SER A 20 -13.54 -10.92 -15.37
C SER A 20 -13.39 -10.58 -16.86
N LEU A 21 -13.50 -9.29 -17.25
CA LEU A 21 -13.36 -8.90 -18.64
C LEU A 21 -11.90 -8.98 -19.11
N PRO A 22 -11.62 -9.56 -20.29
CA PRO A 22 -10.24 -9.75 -20.79
C PRO A 22 -9.41 -8.47 -20.84
N GLN A 23 -10.04 -7.35 -21.19
CA GLN A 23 -9.41 -6.02 -21.31
C GLN A 23 -8.95 -5.41 -19.97
N ASP A 24 -9.37 -5.96 -18.82
CA ASP A 24 -9.06 -5.40 -17.50
C ASP A 24 -7.79 -5.99 -16.87
N SER A 25 -6.91 -6.64 -17.67
CA SER A 25 -5.70 -7.29 -17.17
C SER A 25 -4.79 -6.35 -16.37
N GLU A 26 -4.63 -5.11 -16.85
CA GLU A 26 -3.84 -4.08 -16.17
C GLU A 26 -4.47 -3.67 -14.84
N ILE A 27 -5.79 -3.49 -14.79
CA ILE A 27 -6.53 -3.18 -13.57
C ILE A 27 -6.35 -4.32 -12.57
N ARG A 28 -6.50 -5.57 -13.02
CA ARG A 28 -6.31 -6.75 -12.15
C ARG A 28 -4.91 -6.79 -11.52
N MET A 29 -3.87 -6.53 -12.32
CA MET A 29 -2.50 -6.49 -11.82
C MET A 29 -2.29 -5.36 -10.80
N MET A 30 -2.83 -4.17 -11.08
CA MET A 30 -2.73 -3.00 -10.20
C MET A 30 -3.42 -3.21 -8.86
N VAL A 31 -4.64 -3.76 -8.87
CA VAL A 31 -5.39 -4.04 -7.64
C VAL A 31 -4.72 -5.18 -6.86
N ALA A 32 -4.22 -6.23 -7.53
CA ALA A 32 -3.50 -7.31 -6.85
C ALA A 32 -2.23 -6.81 -6.13
N LYS A 33 -1.42 -5.96 -6.79
CA LYS A 33 -0.25 -5.34 -6.14
C LYS A 33 -0.65 -4.47 -4.94
N SER A 34 -1.72 -3.71 -5.07
CA SER A 34 -2.25 -2.87 -3.98
C SER A 34 -2.69 -3.72 -2.79
N ALA A 35 -3.42 -4.81 -3.04
CA ALA A 35 -3.87 -5.73 -2.00
C ALA A 35 -2.70 -6.40 -1.26
N ILE A 36 -1.60 -6.71 -1.96
CA ILE A 36 -0.38 -7.24 -1.33
C ILE A 36 0.24 -6.21 -0.39
N VAL A 37 0.41 -4.95 -0.83
CA VAL A 37 0.95 -3.88 0.01
C VAL A 37 0.05 -3.64 1.22
N ILE A 38 -1.28 -3.62 1.02
CA ILE A 38 -2.26 -3.50 2.10
C ILE A 38 -2.06 -4.61 3.13
N THR A 39 -2.05 -5.87 2.69
CA THR A 39 -1.94 -7.03 3.60
C THR A 39 -0.63 -7.01 4.39
N VAL A 40 0.49 -6.67 3.74
CA VAL A 40 1.80 -6.63 4.41
C VAL A 40 1.87 -5.46 5.41
N ALA A 41 1.29 -4.31 5.08
CA ALA A 41 1.22 -3.19 6.00
C ALA A 41 0.31 -3.51 7.19
N ASP A 42 -0.88 -4.03 6.94
CA ASP A 42 -1.84 -4.48 7.97
C ASP A 42 -1.19 -5.48 8.96
N ASP A 43 -0.56 -6.54 8.46
CA ASP A 43 0.18 -7.51 9.29
C ASP A 43 1.33 -6.84 10.09
N PHE A 44 1.94 -5.76 9.57
CA PHE A 44 2.96 -5.00 10.29
C PHE A 44 2.36 -4.19 11.45
N TYR A 45 1.18 -3.57 11.27
CA TYR A 45 0.48 -2.85 12.33
C TYR A 45 -0.06 -3.78 13.42
N ASP A 46 -0.52 -4.98 13.05
CA ASP A 46 -1.18 -5.89 13.98
C ASP A 46 -0.22 -6.81 14.75
N MET A 47 0.93 -7.20 14.17
CA MET A 47 1.74 -8.29 14.73
C MET A 47 3.21 -7.96 15.02
N GLU A 48 3.84 -7.04 14.28
CA GLU A 48 5.31 -6.89 14.31
C GLU A 48 5.77 -5.49 14.76
N GLY A 49 5.07 -4.44 14.33
CA GLY A 49 5.51 -3.06 14.51
C GLY A 49 5.41 -2.59 15.96
N SER A 50 6.48 -1.97 16.46
CA SER A 50 6.41 -1.21 17.71
C SER A 50 5.63 0.09 17.50
N LEU A 51 4.95 0.62 18.52
CA LEU A 51 4.20 1.88 18.39
C LEU A 51 5.05 3.04 17.82
N ASP A 52 6.35 3.09 18.15
CA ASP A 52 7.29 4.08 17.62
C ASP A 52 7.57 3.85 16.11
N ASP A 53 7.70 2.60 15.68
CA ASP A 53 7.84 2.28 14.25
C ASP A 53 6.55 2.57 13.46
N LEU A 54 5.39 2.28 14.05
CA LEU A 54 4.07 2.56 13.48
C LEU A 54 3.83 4.07 13.35
N GLU A 55 4.23 4.86 14.35
CA GLU A 55 4.16 6.32 14.27
C GLU A 55 5.07 6.86 13.16
N LYS A 56 6.33 6.40 13.11
CA LYS A 56 7.30 6.84 12.11
C LYS A 56 6.85 6.53 10.68
N ILE A 57 6.33 5.32 10.41
CA ILE A 57 5.85 4.99 9.07
C ILE A 57 4.58 5.78 8.72
N THR A 58 3.68 6.01 9.67
CA THR A 58 2.48 6.84 9.45
C THR A 58 2.86 8.26 9.06
N ASP A 59 3.74 8.89 9.83
CA ASP A 59 4.25 10.25 9.57
C ASP A 59 5.04 10.31 8.25
N ALA A 60 5.84 9.28 7.94
CA ALA A 60 6.52 9.16 6.65
C ALA A 60 5.55 9.10 5.47
N VAL A 61 4.47 8.32 5.56
CA VAL A 61 3.44 8.24 4.51
C VAL A 61 2.67 9.56 4.40
N GLN A 62 2.30 10.20 5.50
CA GLN A 62 1.62 11.51 5.49
C GLN A 62 2.44 12.61 4.80
N ARG A 63 3.76 12.64 5.05
CA ARG A 63 4.68 13.58 4.38
C ARG A 63 5.15 13.12 3.01
N TRP A 64 4.92 11.86 2.70
CA TRP A 64 5.48 11.14 1.57
C TRP A 64 7.02 11.22 1.48
N ASP A 65 7.70 11.02 2.62
CA ASP A 65 9.17 11.03 2.75
C ASP A 65 9.65 9.89 3.67
N ALA A 66 10.54 9.04 3.15
CA ALA A 66 11.10 7.87 3.86
C ALA A 66 12.14 8.24 4.95
N LYS A 67 12.45 9.52 5.14
CA LYS A 67 13.48 9.98 6.07
C LYS A 67 13.20 9.47 7.50
N GLY A 68 14.18 8.79 8.08
CA GLY A 68 14.09 8.25 9.44
C GLY A 68 13.51 6.84 9.54
N LEU A 69 13.06 6.25 8.43
CA LEU A 69 12.64 4.85 8.39
C LEU A 69 13.82 3.88 8.29
N SER A 70 13.65 2.69 8.86
CA SER A 70 14.62 1.58 8.74
C SER A 70 13.92 0.21 8.77
N GLY A 71 14.62 -0.85 8.42
CA GLY A 71 14.08 -2.22 8.51
C GLY A 71 12.78 -2.43 7.73
N HIS A 72 11.78 -3.00 8.40
CA HIS A 72 10.49 -3.34 7.81
C HIS A 72 9.70 -2.11 7.38
N SER A 73 9.66 -1.06 8.20
CA SER A 73 8.89 0.16 7.88
C SER A 73 9.39 0.84 6.62
N LYS A 74 10.72 0.91 6.45
CA LYS A 74 11.33 1.44 5.22
C LYS A 74 10.95 0.60 3.99
N THR A 75 11.02 -0.72 4.12
CA THR A 75 10.73 -1.61 2.98
C THR A 75 9.25 -1.54 2.57
N ILE A 76 8.32 -1.41 3.53
CA ILE A 76 6.89 -1.18 3.25
C ILE A 76 6.70 0.16 2.54
N PHE A 77 7.32 1.23 3.03
CA PHE A 77 7.24 2.55 2.40
C PHE A 77 7.79 2.53 0.97
N ASP A 78 8.96 1.95 0.74
CA ASP A 78 9.58 1.91 -0.60
C ASP A 78 8.72 1.10 -1.60
N ALA A 79 8.07 0.03 -1.13
CA ALA A 79 7.12 -0.74 -1.94
C ALA A 79 5.86 0.07 -2.27
N LEU A 80 5.32 0.80 -1.29
CA LEU A 80 4.18 1.69 -1.47
C LEU A 80 4.48 2.83 -2.44
N ASP A 81 5.61 3.52 -2.28
CA ASP A 81 6.01 4.61 -3.17
C ASP A 81 6.20 4.10 -4.61
N SER A 82 6.84 2.94 -4.78
CA SER A 82 6.99 2.29 -6.09
C SER A 82 5.64 1.99 -6.74
N LEU A 83 4.68 1.47 -5.95
CA LEU A 83 3.32 1.17 -6.41
C LEU A 83 2.59 2.45 -6.84
N VAL A 84 2.58 3.49 -6.00
CA VAL A 84 1.92 4.77 -6.31
C VAL A 84 2.51 5.41 -7.56
N ASN A 85 3.83 5.41 -7.68
CA ASN A 85 4.50 5.95 -8.87
C ASN A 85 4.19 5.13 -10.14
N GLU A 86 4.03 3.80 -10.03
CA GLU A 86 3.59 2.96 -11.16
C GLU A 86 2.14 3.27 -11.56
N LEU A 87 1.23 3.33 -10.60
CA LEU A 87 -0.19 3.65 -10.80
C LEU A 87 -0.37 5.03 -11.45
N ALA A 88 0.29 6.05 -10.89
CA ALA A 88 0.22 7.41 -11.41
C ALA A 88 0.75 7.50 -12.85
N ARG A 89 1.89 6.85 -13.15
CA ARG A 89 2.45 6.80 -14.52
C ARG A 89 1.51 6.12 -15.50
N LYS A 90 0.89 5.00 -15.12
CA LYS A 90 -0.07 4.29 -16.00
C LYS A 90 -1.31 5.12 -16.25
N TYR A 91 -1.88 5.71 -15.20
CA TYR A 91 -3.06 6.58 -15.31
C TYR A 91 -2.78 7.82 -16.17
N SER A 92 -1.65 8.48 -15.95
CA SER A 92 -1.23 9.65 -16.73
C SER A 92 -1.05 9.33 -18.21
N ARG A 93 -0.49 8.16 -18.54
CA ARG A 93 -0.37 7.71 -19.94
C ARG A 93 -1.73 7.46 -20.62
N GLN A 94 -2.73 7.00 -19.89
CA GLN A 94 -4.05 6.67 -20.44
C GLN A 94 -4.97 7.89 -20.52
N HIS A 95 -4.91 8.79 -19.53
CA HIS A 95 -5.88 9.87 -19.35
C HIS A 95 -5.26 11.28 -19.42
N GLY A 96 -3.95 11.41 -19.61
CA GLY A 96 -3.25 12.69 -19.71
C GLY A 96 -3.22 13.54 -18.44
N THR A 97 -3.67 12.98 -17.31
CA THR A 97 -3.77 13.69 -16.02
C THR A 97 -2.98 12.97 -14.94
N ASP A 98 -2.34 13.73 -14.05
CA ASP A 98 -1.60 13.18 -12.92
C ASP A 98 -2.53 13.02 -11.70
N LYS A 99 -2.55 11.82 -11.13
CA LYS A 99 -3.32 11.46 -9.92
C LYS A 99 -2.44 11.08 -8.74
N THR A 100 -1.14 11.37 -8.80
CA THR A 100 -0.18 11.07 -7.73
C THR A 100 -0.69 11.58 -6.39
N ASN A 101 -1.08 12.85 -6.27
CA ASN A 101 -1.55 13.41 -5.00
C ASN A 101 -2.80 12.69 -4.48
N SER A 102 -3.81 12.45 -5.33
CA SER A 102 -5.01 11.71 -4.90
C SER A 102 -4.69 10.29 -4.43
N LEU A 103 -3.73 9.60 -5.06
CA LEU A 103 -3.28 8.29 -4.58
C LEU A 103 -2.58 8.40 -3.23
N ARG A 104 -1.71 9.41 -3.06
CA ARG A 104 -1.01 9.67 -1.80
C ARG A 104 -1.98 9.96 -0.65
N ASP A 105 -3.00 10.76 -0.90
CA ASP A 105 -4.03 11.12 0.09
C ASP A 105 -4.77 9.87 0.59
N VAL A 106 -5.21 8.98 -0.32
CA VAL A 106 -5.89 7.73 0.05
C VAL A 106 -5.00 6.82 0.92
N TRP A 107 -3.71 6.70 0.57
CA TRP A 107 -2.77 5.91 1.36
C TRP A 107 -2.44 6.57 2.70
N SER A 108 -2.35 7.90 2.74
CA SER A 108 -2.19 8.67 3.98
C SER A 108 -3.34 8.44 4.94
N GLU A 109 -4.58 8.47 4.45
CA GLU A 109 -5.78 8.17 5.26
C GLU A 109 -5.80 6.73 5.76
N THR A 110 -5.42 5.78 4.91
CA THR A 110 -5.32 4.35 5.27
C THR A 110 -4.33 4.14 6.42
N PHE A 111 -3.10 4.65 6.29
CA PHE A 111 -2.07 4.49 7.32
C PHE A 111 -2.43 5.20 8.63
N ALA A 112 -3.06 6.39 8.55
CA ALA A 112 -3.55 7.10 9.73
C ALA A 112 -4.65 6.32 10.47
N SER A 113 -5.51 5.62 9.72
CA SER A 113 -6.57 4.77 10.28
C SER A 113 -5.97 3.57 11.01
N TRP A 114 -5.05 2.83 10.39
CA TRP A 114 -4.35 1.71 11.04
C TRP A 114 -3.60 2.13 12.30
N PHE A 115 -2.94 3.30 12.29
CA PHE A 115 -2.27 3.80 13.49
C PHE A 115 -3.24 4.14 14.62
N THR A 116 -4.44 4.63 14.26
CA THR A 116 -5.50 4.88 15.24
C THR A 116 -6.01 3.59 15.86
N GLU A 117 -6.21 2.54 15.04
CA GLU A 117 -6.61 1.21 15.49
C GLU A 117 -5.56 0.58 16.42
N ALA A 118 -4.28 0.69 16.04
CA ALA A 118 -3.17 0.21 16.87
C ALA A 118 -3.07 0.92 18.23
N LYS A 119 -3.52 2.17 18.35
CA LYS A 119 -3.59 2.90 19.63
C LYS A 119 -4.75 2.50 20.52
N TRP A 120 -5.80 1.90 19.96
CA TRP A 120 -6.98 1.45 20.70
C TRP A 120 -6.84 0.02 21.23
N SER A 121 -5.89 -0.74 20.70
CA SER A 121 -5.56 -2.11 21.12
C SER A 121 -4.66 -2.11 22.36
#